data_AF-A0A3D3CYG8-F1
#
_entry.id   AF-A0A3D3CYG8-F1
#
_cell.length_a   1.000
_cell.length_b   1.000
_cell.length_c   1.000
_cell.angle_alpha   90.00
_cell.angle_beta   90.00
_cell.angle_gamma   90.00
#
_symmetry.space_group_name_H-M   'P 1'
#
loop_
_entity.id
_entity.type
_entity.pdbx_description
1 polymer ?
#
loop_
_entity_poly.entity_id
_entity_poly.type
_entity_poly.pdbx_seq_one_letter_code
_entity_poly.pdbx_strand_id
1 'polypeptide(L)'
;GSRLDSIADDLTIVAAIIGVIIFKPGFLQKEMIVVVGLLVIFFLQMLYAFIRYGKTTSFHTYGAKAATLMQGTFLLLLFFLPEPSYFLFYVAVFITGAELIEEIILTALLPVWEANVKGLYWVLKRNKKQDQPLP
;
A
#
# COMPACT_ATOMS: atom_id res chain seq x y z
N GLY A 1 -12.88 -22.95 -4.26
CA GLY A 1 -11.46 -22.58 -4.36
C GLY A 1 -11.32 -21.08 -4.15
N SER A 2 -11.13 -20.31 -5.21
CA SER A 2 -10.78 -18.87 -5.15
C SER A 2 -11.79 -17.95 -4.45
N ARG A 3 -13.10 -18.21 -4.56
CA ARG A 3 -14.12 -17.38 -3.87
C ARG A 3 -14.11 -17.55 -2.34
N LEU A 4 -13.85 -18.76 -1.86
CA LEU A 4 -13.75 -19.03 -0.42
C LEU A 4 -12.45 -18.44 0.16
N ASP A 5 -11.37 -18.49 -0.63
CA ASP A 5 -10.09 -17.88 -0.31
C ASP A 5 -10.22 -16.36 -0.13
N SER A 6 -10.81 -15.68 -1.11
CA SER A 6 -11.08 -14.23 -1.04
C SER A 6 -11.96 -13.84 0.16
N ILE A 7 -12.99 -14.64 0.50
CA ILE A 7 -13.84 -14.37 1.67
C ILE A 7 -13.04 -14.52 2.97
N ALA A 8 -12.13 -15.50 3.06
CA ALA A 8 -11.29 -15.70 4.23
C ALA A 8 -10.29 -14.54 4.41
N ASP A 9 -9.71 -14.04 3.31
CA ASP A 9 -8.85 -12.85 3.32
C ASP A 9 -9.60 -11.61 3.81
N ASP A 10 -10.79 -11.36 3.27
CA ASP A 10 -11.64 -10.23 3.67
C ASP A 10 -12.02 -10.30 5.15
N LEU A 11 -12.39 -11.50 5.65
CA LEU A 11 -12.69 -11.72 7.06
C LEU A 11 -11.48 -11.48 7.95
N THR A 12 -10.27 -11.84 7.49
CA THR A 12 -9.03 -11.61 8.23
C THR A 12 -8.76 -10.11 8.38
N ILE A 13 -8.96 -9.33 7.32
CA ILE A 13 -8.82 -7.88 7.34
C ILE A 13 -9.86 -7.26 8.30
N VAL A 14 -11.12 -7.68 8.21
CA VAL A 14 -12.19 -7.19 9.09
C VAL A 14 -11.89 -7.52 10.56
N ALA A 15 -11.45 -8.75 10.84
CA ALA A 15 -11.07 -9.17 12.19
C ALA A 15 -9.90 -8.35 12.74
N ALA A 16 -8.90 -8.06 11.91
CA ALA A 16 -7.78 -7.19 12.31
C ALA A 16 -8.25 -5.77 12.66
N ILE A 17 -9.09 -5.15 11.83
CA ILE A 17 -9.62 -3.80 12.08
C ILE A 17 -10.42 -3.77 13.38
N ILE A 18 -11.36 -4.72 13.56
CA ILE A 18 -12.15 -4.83 14.79
C ILE A 18 -11.24 -5.05 16.00
N GLY A 19 -10.22 -5.89 15.86
CA GLY A 19 -9.24 -6.14 16.90
C GLY A 19 -8.50 -4.87 17.33
N VAL A 20 -8.05 -4.04 16.38
CA VAL A 20 -7.37 -2.78 16.69
C VAL A 20 -8.31 -1.83 17.44
N ILE A 21 -9.57 -1.71 16.99
CA ILE A 21 -10.56 -0.83 17.62
C ILE A 21 -10.88 -1.26 19.05
N ILE A 22 -11.07 -2.57 19.29
CA ILE A 22 -11.47 -3.10 20.61
C ILE A 22 -10.28 -3.18 21.57
N PHE A 23 -9.15 -3.75 21.13
CA PHE A 23 -8.04 -4.08 22.03
C PHE A 23 -6.99 -2.97 22.12
N LYS A 24 -6.87 -2.10 21.11
CA LYS A 24 -5.87 -1.02 21.08
C LYS A 24 -6.49 0.37 20.82
N PRO A 25 -7.58 0.77 21.51
CA PRO A 25 -8.23 2.06 21.29
C PRO A 25 -7.33 3.25 21.61
N GLY A 26 -6.48 3.16 22.64
CA GLY A 26 -5.55 4.24 23.00
C GLY A 26 -4.50 4.53 21.92
N PHE A 27 -3.99 3.48 21.27
CA PHE A 27 -3.11 3.61 20.10
C PHE A 27 -3.85 4.30 18.96
N LEU A 28 -5.07 3.83 18.64
CA LEU A 28 -5.85 4.36 17.53
C LEU A 28 -6.22 5.83 17.73
N GLN A 29 -6.60 6.23 18.95
CA GLN A 29 -6.90 7.62 19.29
C GLN A 29 -5.66 8.52 19.12
N LYS A 30 -4.50 8.04 19.55
CA LYS A 30 -3.25 8.81 19.48
C LYS A 30 -2.79 9.02 18.03
N GLU A 31 -2.85 7.97 17.21
CA GLU A 31 -2.32 7.99 15.84
C GLU A 31 -3.42 8.18 14.77
N MET A 32 -4.63 8.56 15.17
CA MET A 32 -5.81 8.67 14.29
C MET A 32 -5.53 9.55 13.07
N ILE A 33 -4.87 10.69 13.27
CA ILE A 33 -4.56 11.64 12.19
C ILE A 33 -3.64 10.99 11.16
N VAL A 34 -2.65 10.22 11.59
CA VAL A 34 -1.70 9.53 10.71
C VAL A 34 -2.40 8.42 9.94
N VAL A 35 -3.20 7.60 10.62
CA VAL A 35 -3.96 6.50 10.01
C VAL A 35 -4.96 7.03 8.99
N VAL A 36 -5.76 8.03 9.37
CA VAL A 36 -6.75 8.65 8.46
C VAL A 36 -6.04 9.36 7.30
N GLY A 37 -4.93 10.03 7.54
CA GLY A 37 -4.13 10.67 6.48
C GLY A 37 -3.67 9.67 5.43
N LEU A 38 -3.11 8.53 5.84
CA LEU A 38 -2.73 7.46 4.91
C LEU A 38 -3.93 6.87 4.16
N LEU A 39 -5.06 6.64 4.85
CA LEU A 39 -6.28 6.15 4.21
C LEU A 39 -6.77 7.13 3.13
N VAL A 40 -6.76 8.43 3.41
CA VAL A 40 -7.14 9.46 2.43
C VAL A 40 -6.22 9.40 1.20
N ILE A 41 -4.90 9.31 1.38
CA ILE A 41 -3.96 9.20 0.26
C ILE A 41 -4.22 7.93 -0.55
N PHE A 42 -4.46 6.80 0.12
CA PHE A 42 -4.81 5.53 -0.52
C PHE A 42 -6.10 5.64 -1.36
N PHE A 43 -7.17 6.23 -0.81
CA PHE A 43 -8.42 6.42 -1.55
C PHE A 43 -8.24 7.36 -2.75
N LEU A 44 -7.44 8.42 -2.61
CA LEU A 44 -7.12 9.33 -3.72
C LEU A 44 -6.33 8.62 -4.82
N GLN A 45 -5.34 7.82 -4.44
CA GLN A 45 -4.56 6.98 -5.36
C GLN A 45 -5.49 6.00 -6.10
N MET A 46 -6.36 5.29 -5.38
CA MET A 46 -7.27 4.32 -5.97
C MET A 46 -8.28 4.98 -6.91
N LEU A 47 -8.83 6.14 -6.52
CA LEU A 47 -9.73 6.93 -7.36
C LEU A 47 -9.02 7.41 -8.63
N TYR A 48 -7.78 7.87 -8.50
CA TYR A 48 -6.98 8.29 -9.65
C TYR A 48 -6.70 7.14 -10.62
N ALA A 49 -6.31 5.98 -10.12
CA ALA A 49 -6.15 4.76 -10.90
C ALA A 49 -7.45 4.35 -11.62
N PHE A 50 -8.58 4.41 -10.92
CA PHE A 50 -9.88 4.07 -11.47
C PHE A 50 -10.31 5.04 -12.58
N ILE A 51 -10.13 6.35 -12.40
CA ILE A 51 -10.39 7.36 -13.44
C ILE A 51 -9.47 7.14 -14.65
N ARG A 52 -8.20 6.79 -14.42
CA ARG A 52 -7.20 6.64 -15.47
C ARG A 52 -7.38 5.36 -16.30
N TYR A 53 -7.70 4.24 -15.66
CA TYR A 53 -7.69 2.92 -16.29
C TYR A 53 -9.04 2.20 -16.30
N GLY A 54 -10.06 2.73 -15.63
CA GLY A 54 -11.36 2.07 -15.42
C GLY A 54 -11.30 0.89 -14.45
N LYS A 55 -10.18 0.69 -13.75
CA LYS A 55 -9.95 -0.40 -12.79
C LYS A 55 -8.83 -0.03 -11.80
N THR A 56 -8.74 -0.78 -10.70
CA THR A 56 -7.66 -0.61 -9.72
C THR A 56 -6.30 -1.01 -10.29
N THR A 57 -5.26 -0.36 -9.78
CA THR A 57 -3.87 -0.72 -10.08
C THR A 57 -3.47 -1.95 -9.27
N SER A 58 -2.59 -2.75 -9.84
CA SER A 58 -1.97 -3.89 -9.17
C SER A 58 -0.49 -3.89 -9.53
N PHE A 59 0.14 -2.75 -9.25
CA PHE A 59 1.56 -2.57 -9.46
C PHE A 59 2.28 -3.31 -8.34
N HIS A 60 2.81 -4.51 -8.65
CA HIS A 60 3.54 -5.33 -7.70
C HIS A 60 4.97 -4.78 -7.49
N THR A 61 5.07 -3.50 -7.14
CA THR A 61 6.36 -2.84 -6.96
C THR A 61 7.12 -3.46 -5.79
N TYR A 62 8.43 -3.31 -5.78
CA TYR A 62 9.21 -3.68 -4.60
C TYR A 62 8.79 -2.85 -3.38
N GLY A 63 8.34 -1.61 -3.58
CA GLY A 63 7.74 -0.75 -2.56
C GLY A 63 6.49 -1.36 -1.95
N ALA A 64 5.53 -1.80 -2.77
CA ALA A 64 4.29 -2.46 -2.34
C ALA A 64 4.58 -3.67 -1.44
N LYS A 65 5.52 -4.53 -1.85
CA LYS A 65 5.92 -5.69 -1.05
C LYS A 65 6.52 -5.30 0.30
N ALA A 66 7.36 -4.27 0.33
CA ALA A 66 7.95 -3.77 1.56
C ALA A 66 6.88 -3.15 2.49
N ALA A 67 5.95 -2.38 1.94
CA ALA A 67 4.84 -1.79 2.67
C ALA A 67 3.96 -2.88 3.30
N THR A 68 3.50 -3.86 2.52
CA THR A 68 2.68 -4.98 3.02
C THR A 68 3.41 -5.79 4.09
N LEU A 69 4.70 -6.07 3.92
CA LEU A 69 5.49 -6.79 4.91
C LEU A 69 5.60 -6.03 6.23
N MET A 70 5.86 -4.72 6.17
CA MET A 70 6.00 -3.87 7.35
C MET A 70 4.66 -3.66 8.06
N GLN A 71 3.59 -3.42 7.29
CA GLN A 71 2.23 -3.30 7.83
C GLN A 71 1.77 -4.61 8.50
N GLY A 72 1.94 -5.75 7.83
CA GLY A 72 1.58 -7.05 8.39
C GLY A 72 2.39 -7.39 9.64
N THR A 73 3.70 -7.13 9.62
CA THR A 73 4.57 -7.33 10.79
C THR A 73 4.15 -6.43 11.95
N PHE A 74 3.90 -5.15 11.70
CA PHE A 74 3.42 -4.22 12.73
C PHE A 74 2.08 -4.68 13.31
N LEU A 75 1.12 -5.01 12.44
CA LEU A 75 -0.21 -5.43 12.85
C LEU A 75 -0.18 -6.70 13.70
N LEU A 76 0.64 -7.69 13.34
CA LEU A 76 0.84 -8.87 14.17
C LEU A 76 1.43 -8.48 15.53
N LEU A 77 2.57 -7.80 15.55
CA LEU A 77 3.23 -7.42 16.79
C LEU A 77 2.38 -6.52 17.68
N LEU A 78 1.47 -5.73 17.10
CA LEU A 78 0.51 -4.93 17.84
C LEU A 78 -0.37 -5.79 18.76
N PHE A 79 -0.72 -7.03 18.37
CA PHE A 79 -1.50 -7.94 19.21
C PHE A 79 -0.65 -8.84 20.12
N PHE A 80 0.60 -9.13 19.75
CA PHE A 80 1.50 -9.99 20.55
C PHE A 80 2.29 -9.23 21.61
N LEU A 81 2.49 -7.92 21.45
CA LEU A 81 3.20 -7.09 22.41
C LEU A 81 2.22 -6.39 23.38
N PRO A 82 2.63 -6.17 24.65
CA PRO A 82 1.82 -5.42 25.60
C PRO A 82 1.56 -4.00 25.10
N GLU A 83 2.61 -3.34 24.59
CA GLU A 83 2.58 -1.97 24.09
C GLU A 83 2.87 -1.91 22.57
N PRO A 84 2.22 -0.99 21.82
CA PRO A 84 2.52 -0.76 20.41
C PRO A 84 3.97 -0.29 20.20
N SER A 85 4.67 -0.88 19.25
CA SER A 85 5.98 -0.36 18.81
C SER A 85 5.78 0.83 17.87
N TYR A 86 5.85 2.05 18.41
CA TYR A 86 5.72 3.28 17.63
C TYR A 86 6.82 3.44 16.58
N PHE A 87 8.03 2.94 16.85
CA PHE A 87 9.10 2.92 15.85
C PHE A 87 8.69 2.11 14.61
N LEU A 88 8.21 0.88 14.81
CA LEU A 88 7.75 0.04 13.69
C LEU A 88 6.52 0.65 13.01
N PHE A 89 5.61 1.25 13.77
CA PHE A 89 4.46 1.97 13.22
C PHE A 89 4.89 3.07 12.26
N TYR A 90 5.77 3.98 12.68
CA TYR A 90 6.19 5.10 11.82
C TYR A 90 7.04 4.65 10.63
N VAL A 91 7.84 3.58 10.77
CA VAL A 91 8.54 2.96 9.64
C VAL A 91 7.54 2.40 8.63
N ALA A 92 6.53 1.66 9.09
CA ALA A 92 5.48 1.13 8.22
C ALA A 92 4.68 2.26 7.54
N VAL A 93 4.33 3.32 8.28
CA VAL A 93 3.66 4.51 7.75
C VAL A 93 4.50 5.19 6.67
N PHE A 94 5.78 5.41 6.92
CA PHE A 94 6.68 6.05 5.96
C PHE A 94 6.81 5.24 4.67
N ILE A 95 7.05 3.92 4.79
CA ILE A 95 7.19 3.04 3.63
C ILE A 95 5.88 2.99 2.84
N THR A 96 4.73 2.87 3.52
CA THR A 96 3.40 2.88 2.88
C THR A 96 3.16 4.21 2.16
N GLY A 97 3.43 5.35 2.81
CA GLY A 97 3.26 6.66 2.19
C GLY A 97 4.15 6.84 0.95
N ALA A 98 5.41 6.42 1.01
CA ALA A 98 6.32 6.46 -0.14
C ALA A 98 5.84 5.56 -1.29
N GLU A 99 5.28 4.40 -0.96
CA GLU A 99 4.72 3.46 -1.92
C GLU A 99 3.47 4.00 -2.62
N LEU A 100 2.52 4.61 -1.89
CA LEU A 100 1.34 5.24 -2.48
C LEU A 100 1.73 6.38 -3.43
N ILE A 101 2.74 7.17 -3.06
CA ILE A 101 3.29 8.22 -3.93
C ILE A 101 3.93 7.59 -5.18
N GLU A 102 4.70 6.52 -5.04
CA GLU A 102 5.26 5.76 -6.18
C GLU A 102 4.14 5.31 -7.12
N GLU A 103 3.04 4.78 -6.58
CA GLU A 103 1.91 4.28 -7.36
C GLU A 103 1.17 5.39 -8.11
N ILE A 104 0.99 6.56 -7.50
CA ILE A 104 0.43 7.74 -8.16
C ILE A 104 1.33 8.19 -9.32
N ILE A 105 2.64 8.25 -9.11
CA ILE A 105 3.61 8.64 -10.14
C ILE A 105 3.58 7.63 -11.29
N LEU A 106 3.60 6.33 -10.99
CA LEU A 106 3.50 5.27 -12.00
C LEU A 106 2.20 5.37 -12.79
N THR A 107 1.08 5.65 -12.13
CA THR A 107 -0.22 5.85 -12.78
C THR A 107 -0.23 7.07 -13.72
N ALA A 108 0.50 8.13 -13.37
CA ALA A 108 0.68 9.28 -14.25
C ALA A 108 1.61 9.00 -15.45
N LEU A 109 2.67 8.22 -15.25
CA LEU A 109 3.67 7.91 -16.28
C LEU A 109 3.21 6.85 -17.28
N LEU A 110 2.40 5.89 -16.85
CA LEU A 110 1.95 4.80 -17.71
C LEU A 110 0.65 5.22 -18.43
N PRO A 111 0.64 5.28 -19.77
CA PRO A 111 -0.57 5.65 -20.50
C PRO A 111 -1.58 4.50 -20.56
N VAL A 112 -1.10 3.26 -20.45
CA VAL A 112 -1.92 2.04 -20.48
C VAL A 112 -1.63 1.26 -19.20
N TRP A 113 -2.67 0.62 -18.67
CA TRP A 113 -2.54 -0.24 -17.51
C TRP A 113 -1.57 -1.40 -17.79
N GLU A 114 -0.54 -1.55 -16.95
CA GLU A 114 0.39 -2.68 -16.99
C GLU A 114 0.34 -3.45 -15.67
N ALA A 115 0.25 -4.78 -15.73
CA ALA A 115 0.39 -5.62 -14.54
C ALA A 115 1.88 -5.76 -14.15
N ASN A 116 2.16 -5.97 -12.86
CA ASN A 116 3.49 -6.38 -12.37
C ASN A 116 4.63 -5.39 -12.66
N VAL A 117 4.35 -4.09 -12.57
CA VAL A 117 5.38 -3.06 -12.61
C VAL A 117 6.27 -3.18 -11.37
N LYS A 118 7.59 -3.35 -11.58
CA LYS A 118 8.56 -3.57 -10.49
C LYS A 118 8.84 -2.32 -9.64
N GLY A 119 8.55 -1.14 -10.17
CA GLY A 119 8.75 0.15 -9.51
C GLY A 119 9.16 1.25 -10.48
N LEU A 120 9.18 2.48 -9.98
CA LEU A 120 9.44 3.71 -10.74
C LEU A 120 10.78 3.70 -11.45
N TYR A 121 11.84 3.22 -10.79
CA TYR A 121 13.18 3.12 -11.37
C TYR A 121 13.20 2.33 -12.69
N TRP A 122 12.44 1.22 -12.75
CA TRP A 122 12.39 0.35 -13.93
C TRP A 122 11.66 1.01 -15.10
N VAL A 123 10.57 1.72 -14.81
CA VAL A 123 9.78 2.46 -15.82
C VAL A 123 10.61 3.61 -16.39
N LEU A 124 11.26 4.41 -15.54
CA LEU A 124 12.12 5.51 -16.00
C LEU A 124 13.31 5.01 -16.85
N LYS A 125 13.91 3.87 -16.47
CA LYS A 125 15.00 3.25 -17.24
C LYS A 125 14.53 2.72 -18.60
N ARG A 126 13.31 2.17 -18.68
CA ARG A 126 12.70 1.71 -19.94
C ARG A 126 12.46 2.88 -20.89
N ASN A 127 11.85 3.97 -20.41
CA ASN A 127 11.55 5.14 -21.24
C ASN A 127 12.83 5.76 -21.82
N LYS A 128 13.88 5.93 -21.01
CA LYS A 128 15.18 6.45 -21.48
C LYS A 128 15.83 5.60 -22.58
N LYS A 129 15.64 4.27 -22.57
CA LYS A 129 16.15 3.39 -23.62
C LYS A 129 15.34 3.49 -24.91
N GLN A 130 14.06 3.83 -24.80
CA GLN A 130 13.15 3.95 -25.95
C GLN A 130 13.33 5.29 -26.67
N ASP A 131 13.78 6.33 -25.95
CA ASP A 131 14.13 7.65 -26.50
C ASP A 131 15.55 7.73 -27.10
N GLN A 132 16.37 6.67 -26.98
CA GLN A 132 17.68 6.61 -27.65
C GLN A 132 17.52 6.07 -29.08
N PRO A 133 18.00 6.78 -30.12
CA PRO A 133 17.98 6.24 -31.48
C PRO A 133 18.82 4.95 -31.55
N LEU A 134 18.34 3.96 -32.31
CA LEU A 134 19.07 2.72 -32.59
C LEU A 134 20.47 3.05 -33.16
N PRO A 135 21.52 2.29 -32.79
CA PRO A 135 22.88 2.50 -33.27
C PRO A 135 23.01 2.32 -34.79
#